data_AF-A0A9E1HV80-F1
#
_entry.id   AF-A0A9E1HV80-F1
#
_cell.length_a   1.000
_cell.length_b   1.000
_cell.length_c   1.000
_cell.angle_alpha   90.00
_cell.angle_beta   90.00
_cell.angle_gamma   90.00
#
_symmetry.space_group_name_H-M   'P 1'
#
loop_
_entity.id
_entity.type
_entity.pdbx_description
1 polymer ?
#
loop_
_entity_poly.entity_id
_entity_poly.type
_entity_poly.pdbx_seq_one_letter_code
_entity_poly.pdbx_strand_id
1 'polypeptide(L)'
;MSVFRLFSVPIFSAVAGVLSYYAVIFSGPFFTVISPGNVISTDPIRILLVYGILFFGALLVGGLLFFRHMTRREIAISASLLVLYGIVLTVLQLVLQPILGTSVGFSMYVLFRPFEWCHFFDQLLFSLLDVNIWIGVAVNLLSPYMLVLFGKKTADAVKN
;
A
#
# COMPACT_ATOMS: atom_id res chain seq x y z
N MET A 1 24.57 -6.25 4.64
CA MET A 1 23.31 -6.34 3.85
C MET A 1 23.62 -5.80 2.47
N SER A 2 23.33 -6.53 1.39
CA SER A 2 23.63 -6.03 0.04
C SER A 2 22.61 -4.98 -0.40
N VAL A 3 23.02 -4.04 -1.26
CA VAL A 3 22.14 -2.96 -1.75
C VAL A 3 20.87 -3.51 -2.40
N PHE A 4 20.98 -4.64 -3.13
CA PHE A 4 19.84 -5.34 -3.70
C PHE A 4 18.81 -5.78 -2.66
N ARG A 5 19.25 -6.25 -1.49
CA ARG A 5 18.37 -6.63 -0.39
C ARG A 5 17.69 -5.43 0.28
N LEU A 6 18.36 -4.27 0.28
CA LEU A 6 17.78 -3.04 0.83
C LEU A 6 16.61 -2.52 -0.01
N PHE A 7 16.69 -2.64 -1.33
CA PHE A 7 15.63 -2.18 -2.25
C PHE A 7 14.59 -3.25 -2.59
N SER A 8 14.67 -4.44 -2.01
CA SER A 8 13.75 -5.54 -2.34
C SER A 8 12.29 -5.22 -2.00
N VAL A 9 12.00 -4.65 -0.82
CA VAL A 9 10.63 -4.24 -0.45
C VAL A 9 10.13 -3.06 -1.28
N PRO A 10 10.90 -1.96 -1.46
CA PRO A 10 10.50 -0.87 -2.35
C PRO A 10 10.20 -1.31 -3.79
N ILE A 11 11.05 -2.15 -4.40
CA ILE A 11 10.84 -2.65 -5.77
C ILE A 11 9.59 -3.52 -5.85
N PHE A 12 9.43 -4.45 -4.90
CA PHE A 12 8.24 -5.27 -4.83
C PHE A 12 6.97 -4.42 -4.71
N SER A 13 6.97 -3.45 -3.78
CA SER A 13 5.84 -2.55 -3.58
C SER A 13 5.55 -1.68 -4.80
N ALA A 14 6.56 -1.22 -5.53
CA ALA A 14 6.36 -0.47 -6.77
C ALA A 14 5.63 -1.32 -7.83
N VAL A 15 6.06 -2.58 -8.02
CA VAL A 15 5.42 -3.50 -8.97
C VAL A 15 4.00 -3.87 -8.51
N ALA A 16 3.85 -4.29 -7.25
CA ALA A 16 2.56 -4.65 -6.66
C ALA A 16 1.58 -3.47 -6.69
N GLY A 17 2.07 -2.26 -6.46
CA GLY A 17 1.31 -1.03 -6.52
C GLY A 17 0.79 -0.72 -7.92
N VAL A 18 1.64 -0.81 -8.95
CA VAL A 18 1.21 -0.62 -10.34
C VAL A 18 0.19 -1.68 -10.77
N LEU A 19 0.41 -2.95 -10.40
CA LEU A 19 -0.54 -4.02 -10.69
C LEU A 19 -1.88 -3.79 -9.99
N SER A 20 -1.85 -3.37 -8.72
CA SER A 20 -3.06 -3.07 -7.94
C SER A 20 -3.82 -1.89 -8.53
N TYR A 21 -3.13 -0.84 -8.95
CA TYR A 21 -3.72 0.32 -9.62
C TYR A 21 -4.51 -0.09 -10.86
N TYR A 22 -3.91 -0.87 -11.76
CA TYR A 22 -4.62 -1.35 -12.95
C TYR A 22 -5.77 -2.29 -12.58
N ALA A 23 -5.60 -3.17 -11.60
CA ALA A 23 -6.67 -4.05 -11.15
C ALA A 23 -7.87 -3.27 -10.58
N VAL A 24 -7.64 -2.17 -9.85
CA VAL A 24 -8.71 -1.27 -9.39
C VAL A 24 -9.40 -0.60 -10.57
N ILE A 25 -8.66 -0.09 -11.55
CA ILE A 25 -9.26 0.52 -12.76
C ILE A 25 -10.15 -0.48 -13.50
N PHE A 26 -9.65 -1.70 -13.74
CA PHE A 26 -10.43 -2.72 -14.45
C PHE A 26 -11.65 -3.20 -13.65
N SER A 27 -11.60 -3.15 -12.32
CA SER A 27 -12.74 -3.47 -11.46
C SER A 27 -13.70 -2.30 -11.23
N GLY A 28 -13.42 -1.11 -11.80
CA GLY A 28 -14.28 0.07 -11.76
C GLY A 28 -15.79 -0.18 -11.92
N PRO A 29 -16.21 -0.92 -12.98
CA PRO A 29 -17.62 -1.22 -13.21
C PRO A 29 -18.27 -2.06 -12.10
N PHE A 30 -17.50 -2.85 -11.35
CA PHE A 30 -18.03 -3.75 -10.33
C PHE A 30 -18.51 -3.02 -9.08
N PHE A 31 -17.80 -1.95 -8.69
CA PHE A 31 -18.13 -1.15 -7.52
C PHE A 31 -18.91 0.13 -7.84
N THR A 32 -19.15 0.43 -9.12
CA THR A 32 -19.99 1.57 -9.53
C THR A 32 -21.47 1.16 -9.47
N VAL A 33 -22.28 1.96 -8.78
CA VAL A 33 -23.73 1.77 -8.63
C VAL A 33 -24.45 3.02 -9.10
N ILE A 34 -25.52 2.84 -9.88
CA ILE A 34 -26.38 3.93 -10.34
C ILE A 34 -27.58 3.99 -9.42
N SER A 35 -27.64 5.03 -8.59
CA SER A 35 -28.75 5.27 -7.67
C SER A 35 -29.98 5.82 -8.40
N PRO A 36 -31.21 5.67 -7.83
CA PRO A 36 -32.40 6.32 -8.36
C PRO A 36 -32.17 7.83 -8.48
N GLY A 37 -32.32 8.39 -9.69
CA GLY A 37 -31.93 9.77 -10.00
C GLY A 37 -30.69 9.90 -10.89
N ASN A 38 -30.16 8.78 -11.42
CA ASN A 38 -29.01 8.74 -12.32
C ASN A 38 -27.71 9.29 -11.71
N VAL A 39 -27.60 9.19 -10.39
CA VAL A 39 -26.39 9.56 -9.64
C VAL A 39 -25.44 8.37 -9.67
N ILE A 40 -24.27 8.56 -10.26
CA ILE A 40 -23.19 7.57 -10.25
C ILE A 40 -22.52 7.63 -8.88
N SER A 41 -22.52 6.52 -8.16
CA SER A 41 -21.91 6.40 -6.84
C SER A 41 -21.07 5.13 -6.75
N THR A 42 -20.17 5.09 -5.77
CA THR A 42 -19.32 3.93 -5.51
C THR A 42 -19.85 3.19 -4.29
N ASP A 43 -20.04 1.87 -4.40
CA ASP A 43 -20.41 1.01 -3.28
C ASP A 43 -19.18 0.77 -2.37
N PRO A 44 -19.19 1.28 -1.12
CA PRO A 44 -18.04 1.20 -0.22
C PRO A 44 -17.66 -0.23 0.18
N ILE A 45 -18.61 -1.16 0.19
CA ILE A 45 -18.34 -2.57 0.54
C ILE A 45 -17.65 -3.27 -0.64
N ARG A 46 -18.11 -3.02 -1.87
CA ARG A 46 -17.53 -3.64 -3.07
C ARG A 46 -16.11 -3.18 -3.34
N ILE A 47 -15.83 -1.88 -3.18
CA ILE A 47 -14.48 -1.35 -3.31
C ILE A 47 -13.55 -1.87 -2.20
N LEU A 48 -14.05 -2.00 -0.96
CA LEU A 48 -13.30 -2.61 0.14
C LEU A 48 -12.92 -4.07 -0.15
N LEU A 49 -13.83 -4.85 -0.74
CA LEU A 49 -13.54 -6.22 -1.15
C LEU A 49 -12.42 -6.29 -2.19
N VAL A 50 -12.44 -5.41 -3.19
CA VAL A 50 -11.38 -5.32 -4.21
C VAL A 50 -10.03 -5.03 -3.56
N TYR A 51 -9.95 -3.98 -2.75
CA TYR A 51 -8.70 -3.63 -2.06
C TYR A 51 -8.25 -4.72 -1.08
N GLY A 52 -9.18 -5.41 -0.42
CA GLY A 52 -8.87 -6.54 0.44
C GLY A 52 -8.21 -7.69 -0.32
N ILE A 53 -8.76 -8.08 -1.47
CA ILE A 53 -8.18 -9.12 -2.33
C ILE A 53 -6.78 -8.71 -2.80
N LEU A 54 -6.59 -7.47 -3.24
CA LEU A 54 -5.30 -6.97 -3.70
C LEU A 54 -4.26 -6.97 -2.58
N PHE A 55 -4.66 -6.53 -1.39
CA PHE A 55 -3.81 -6.48 -0.22
C PHE A 55 -3.36 -7.87 0.24
N PHE A 56 -4.29 -8.79 0.48
CA PHE A 56 -3.95 -10.14 0.89
C PHE A 56 -3.20 -10.90 -0.21
N GLY A 57 -3.56 -10.67 -1.48
CA GLY A 57 -2.86 -11.23 -2.63
C GLY A 57 -1.40 -10.78 -2.70
N ALA A 58 -1.15 -9.47 -2.63
CA ALA A 58 0.20 -8.90 -2.62
C ALA A 58 1.01 -9.39 -1.42
N LEU A 59 0.39 -9.45 -0.24
CA LEU A 59 1.03 -9.89 0.99
C LEU A 59 1.44 -11.38 0.92
N LEU A 60 0.57 -12.25 0.40
CA LEU A 60 0.87 -13.66 0.19
C LEU A 60 1.96 -13.86 -0.87
N VAL A 61 1.86 -13.17 -2.01
CA VAL A 61 2.84 -13.25 -3.10
C VAL A 61 4.20 -12.74 -2.64
N GLY A 62 4.25 -11.55 -2.03
CA GLY A 62 5.47 -10.96 -1.51
C GLY A 62 6.09 -11.82 -0.41
N GLY A 63 5.29 -12.18 0.58
CA GLY A 63 5.73 -12.95 1.74
C GLY A 63 6.21 -14.36 1.42
N LEU A 64 5.41 -15.14 0.68
CA LEU A 64 5.68 -16.56 0.44
C LEU A 64 6.64 -16.81 -0.71
N LEU A 65 6.65 -15.96 -1.74
CA LEU A 65 7.49 -16.17 -2.93
C LEU A 65 8.76 -15.30 -2.90
N PHE A 66 8.63 -14.01 -2.60
CA PHE A 66 9.73 -13.06 -2.75
C PHE A 66 10.63 -12.96 -1.51
N PHE A 67 10.05 -12.90 -0.32
CA PHE A 67 10.78 -12.62 0.92
C PHE A 67 11.10 -13.87 1.75
N ARG A 68 10.71 -15.07 1.30
CA ARG A 68 10.96 -16.34 2.00
C ARG A 68 12.44 -16.62 2.28
N HIS A 69 13.34 -16.09 1.47
CA HIS A 69 14.79 -16.27 1.61
C HIS A 69 15.47 -15.20 2.49
N MET A 70 14.74 -14.16 2.89
CA MET A 70 15.25 -13.06 3.71
C MET A 70 14.97 -13.27 5.20
N THR A 71 15.81 -12.67 6.04
CA THR A 71 15.57 -12.61 7.48
C THR A 71 14.56 -11.52 7.82
N ARG A 72 13.85 -11.65 8.95
CA ARG A 72 12.92 -10.62 9.44
C ARG A 72 13.58 -9.25 9.56
N ARG A 73 14.85 -9.21 9.97
CA ARG A 73 15.60 -7.96 10.12
C ARG A 73 15.88 -7.27 8.78
N GLU A 74 16.23 -8.03 7.75
CA GLU A 74 16.46 -7.47 6.40
C GLU A 74 15.18 -6.89 5.81
N ILE A 75 14.06 -7.62 5.95
CA ILE A 75 12.74 -7.14 5.50
C ILE A 75 12.34 -5.88 6.27
N ALA A 76 12.55 -5.84 7.59
CA ALA A 76 12.21 -4.68 8.40
C ALA A 76 13.01 -3.43 7.99
N ILE A 77 14.32 -3.57 7.73
CA ILE A 77 15.15 -2.45 7.26
C ILE A 77 14.70 -1.98 5.87
N SER A 78 14.39 -2.91 4.96
CA SER A 78 13.91 -2.60 3.61
C SER A 78 12.52 -1.94 3.64
N ALA A 79 11.62 -2.43 4.49
CA ALA A 79 10.30 -1.84 4.72
C ALA A 79 10.41 -0.43 5.32
N SER A 80 11.31 -0.21 6.28
CA SER A 80 11.56 1.12 6.84
C SER A 80 11.98 2.14 5.77
N LEU A 81 12.75 1.71 4.76
CA LEU A 81 13.11 2.60 3.65
C LEU A 81 11.88 3.03 2.85
N LEU A 82 10.96 2.09 2.57
CA LEU A 82 9.71 2.39 1.90
C LEU A 82 8.81 3.30 2.76
N VAL A 83 8.68 3.01 4.06
CA VAL A 83 7.89 3.84 4.98
C VAL A 83 8.47 5.25 5.06
N LEU A 84 9.78 5.40 5.16
CA LEU A 84 10.45 6.71 5.16
C LEU A 84 10.16 7.46 3.85
N TYR A 85 10.21 6.78 2.71
CA TYR A 85 9.82 7.36 1.42
C TYR A 85 8.37 7.86 1.45
N GLY A 86 7.42 7.05 1.94
CA GLY A 86 6.02 7.45 2.07
C GLY A 86 5.83 8.64 3.02
N ILE A 87 6.51 8.69 4.16
CA ILE A 87 6.46 9.83 5.10
C ILE A 87 6.96 11.11 4.42
N VAL A 88 8.08 11.04 3.70
CA VAL A 88 8.63 12.19 2.96
C VAL A 88 7.63 12.69 1.93
N LEU A 89 6.98 11.79 1.18
CA LEU A 89 5.93 12.16 0.23
C LEU A 89 4.72 12.81 0.92
N THR A 90 4.26 12.29 2.06
CA THR A 90 3.12 12.85 2.79
C THR A 90 3.44 14.27 3.28
N VAL A 91 4.63 14.48 3.85
CA VAL A 91 5.08 15.81 4.28
C VAL A 91 5.20 16.76 3.10
N LEU A 92 5.78 16.29 1.98
CA LEU A 92 5.92 17.08 0.77
C LEU A 92 4.54 17.49 0.22
N GLN A 93 3.58 16.56 0.19
CA GLN A 93 2.21 16.86 -0.20
C GLN A 93 1.57 17.90 0.72
N LEU A 94 1.71 17.77 2.04
CA LEU A 94 1.14 18.71 3.02
C LEU A 94 1.70 20.13 2.85
N VAL A 95 2.99 20.25 2.54
CA VAL A 95 3.67 21.54 2.34
C VAL A 95 3.36 22.15 0.96
N LEU A 96 3.32 21.35 -0.09
CA LEU A 96 3.14 21.83 -1.46
C LEU A 96 1.68 22.08 -1.83
N GLN A 97 0.73 21.33 -1.25
CA GLN A 97 -0.69 21.44 -1.59
C GLN A 97 -1.27 22.86 -1.39
N PRO A 98 -0.93 23.62 -0.34
CA PRO A 98 -1.34 25.03 -0.21
C PRO A 98 -0.70 25.97 -1.25
N ILE A 99 0.48 25.63 -1.78
CA ILE A 99 1.28 26.50 -2.66
C ILE A 99 0.91 26.29 -4.13
N LEU A 100 0.79 25.04 -4.55
CA LEU A 100 0.65 24.62 -5.94
C LEU A 100 -0.77 24.08 -6.26
N GLY A 101 -1.65 24.05 -5.25
CA GLY A 101 -3.05 23.66 -5.38
C GLY A 101 -3.25 22.21 -5.84
N THR A 102 -4.29 21.98 -6.64
CA THR A 102 -4.73 20.64 -7.07
C THR A 102 -3.74 19.91 -7.97
N SER A 103 -2.81 20.61 -8.61
CA SER A 103 -1.77 20.02 -9.49
C SER A 103 -0.81 19.07 -8.75
N VAL A 104 -0.64 19.27 -7.44
CA VAL A 104 0.15 18.39 -6.56
C VAL A 104 -0.56 17.07 -6.31
N GLY A 105 -1.90 17.05 -6.29
CA GLY A 105 -2.66 15.84 -6.00
C GLY A 105 -2.38 14.73 -7.01
N PHE A 106 -2.39 15.05 -8.31
CA PHE A 106 -2.13 14.06 -9.36
C PHE A 106 -0.68 13.59 -9.35
N SER A 107 0.28 14.51 -9.22
CA SER A 107 1.71 14.14 -9.22
C SER A 107 2.09 13.32 -7.98
N MET A 108 1.59 13.68 -6.80
CA MET A 108 1.78 12.90 -5.58
C MET A 108 1.09 11.54 -5.65
N TYR A 109 -0.12 11.46 -6.22
CA TYR A 109 -0.79 10.18 -6.42
C TYR A 109 0.06 9.19 -7.25
N VAL A 110 0.75 9.67 -8.29
CA VAL A 110 1.67 8.83 -9.06
C VAL A 110 2.84 8.33 -8.22
N LEU A 111 3.38 9.15 -7.32
CA LEU A 111 4.48 8.78 -6.43
C LEU A 111 4.02 7.84 -5.30
N PHE A 112 2.75 7.91 -4.90
CA PHE A 112 2.16 7.03 -3.88
C PHE A 112 1.77 5.64 -4.41
N ARG A 113 1.84 5.38 -5.72
CA ARG A 113 1.52 4.07 -6.31
C ARG A 113 2.13 2.87 -5.59
N PRO A 114 3.37 2.88 -5.05
CA PRO A 114 3.91 1.74 -4.31
C PRO A 114 3.08 1.33 -3.08
N PHE A 115 2.21 2.21 -2.58
CA PHE A 115 1.30 1.97 -1.46
C PHE A 115 -0.13 1.61 -1.90
N GLU A 116 -0.41 1.53 -3.21
CA GLU A 116 -1.78 1.28 -3.71
C GLU A 116 -2.35 -0.05 -3.20
N TRP A 117 -1.51 -1.09 -3.11
CA TRP A 117 -1.91 -2.39 -2.57
C TRP A 117 -2.20 -2.36 -1.07
N CYS A 118 -1.74 -1.32 -0.34
CA CYS A 118 -1.98 -1.10 1.09
C CYS A 118 -3.24 -0.26 1.38
N HIS A 119 -3.91 0.27 0.35
CA HIS A 119 -5.07 1.17 0.49
C HIS A 119 -6.32 0.51 1.10
N PHE A 120 -6.27 -0.81 1.34
CA PHE A 120 -7.27 -1.54 2.10
C PHE A 120 -7.58 -0.91 3.46
N PHE A 121 -6.57 -0.47 4.21
CA PHE A 121 -6.82 0.11 5.54
C PHE A 121 -7.45 1.49 5.48
N ASP A 122 -7.08 2.30 4.49
CA ASP A 122 -7.72 3.61 4.26
C ASP A 122 -9.21 3.40 3.99
N GLN A 123 -9.52 2.47 3.09
CA GLN A 123 -10.90 2.16 2.75
C GLN A 123 -11.67 1.58 3.93
N LEU A 124 -11.07 0.68 4.72
CA LEU A 124 -11.68 0.08 5.91
C LEU A 124 -11.99 1.13 6.98
N LEU A 125 -10.99 1.94 7.35
CA LEU A 125 -11.08 2.93 8.43
C LEU A 125 -12.03 4.07 8.07
N PHE A 126 -11.98 4.52 6.82
CA PHE A 126 -12.86 5.58 6.33
C PHE A 126 -14.30 5.07 6.12
N SER A 127 -14.47 3.93 5.43
CA SER A 127 -15.82 3.49 5.02
C SER A 127 -16.62 2.79 6.11
N LEU A 128 -15.96 2.11 7.05
CA LEU A 128 -16.67 1.32 8.09
C LEU A 128 -16.63 1.96 9.47
N LEU A 129 -15.59 2.73 9.78
CA LEU A 129 -15.35 3.23 11.13
C LEU A 129 -15.44 4.76 11.24
N ASP A 130 -15.62 5.45 10.10
CA ASP A 130 -15.69 6.93 10.00
C ASP A 130 -14.52 7.63 10.73
N VAL A 131 -13.35 6.99 10.66
CA VAL A 131 -12.14 7.44 11.34
C VAL A 131 -11.47 8.51 10.50
N ASN A 132 -10.81 9.46 11.17
CA ASN A 132 -10.03 10.51 10.53
C ASN A 132 -9.06 9.95 9.47
N ILE A 133 -9.12 10.50 8.25
CA ILE A 133 -8.32 10.09 7.10
C ILE A 133 -6.81 10.00 7.39
N TRP A 134 -6.29 10.85 8.28
CA TRP A 134 -4.87 10.85 8.65
C TRP A 134 -4.45 9.60 9.42
N ILE A 135 -5.36 8.99 10.19
CA ILE A 135 -5.13 7.72 10.86
C ILE A 135 -5.07 6.60 9.81
N GLY A 136 -5.94 6.65 8.80
CA GLY A 136 -5.87 5.77 7.64
C GLY A 136 -4.50 5.81 7.00
N VAL A 137 -4.07 7.00 6.58
CA VAL A 137 -2.77 7.22 5.93
C VAL A 137 -1.62 6.67 6.79
N ALA A 138 -1.64 6.90 8.10
CA ALA A 138 -0.61 6.38 9.00
C ALA A 138 -0.58 4.84 9.02
N VAL A 139 -1.73 4.17 9.06
CA VAL A 139 -1.82 2.71 9.04
C VAL A 139 -1.39 2.14 7.68
N ASN A 140 -1.79 2.79 6.59
CA ASN A 140 -1.37 2.42 5.24
C ASN A 140 0.17 2.49 5.11
N LEU A 141 0.79 3.59 5.55
CA LEU A 141 2.24 3.76 5.52
C LEU A 141 3.00 2.65 6.28
N LEU A 142 2.42 2.15 7.37
CA LEU A 142 3.00 1.08 8.18
C LEU A 142 2.70 -0.33 7.64
N SER A 143 1.75 -0.47 6.72
CA SER A 143 1.31 -1.76 6.17
C SER A 143 2.44 -2.62 5.57
N PRO A 144 3.48 -2.06 4.90
CA PRO A 144 4.60 -2.85 4.40
C PRO A 144 5.35 -3.62 5.50
N TYR A 145 5.30 -3.20 6.77
CA TYR A 145 5.93 -3.94 7.87
C TYR A 145 5.32 -5.32 8.10
N MET A 146 4.10 -5.57 7.65
CA MET A 146 3.51 -6.90 7.76
C MET A 146 4.25 -7.96 6.94
N LEU A 147 5.01 -7.56 5.90
CA LEU A 147 5.88 -8.47 5.16
C LEU A 147 6.98 -9.07 6.06
N VAL A 148 7.33 -8.40 7.17
CA VAL A 148 8.31 -8.90 8.15
C VAL A 148 7.87 -10.23 8.76
N LEU A 149 6.57 -10.49 8.85
CA LEU A 149 6.03 -11.73 9.41
C LEU A 149 6.50 -12.98 8.63
N PHE A 150 6.82 -12.83 7.35
CA PHE A 150 7.24 -13.91 6.45
C PHE A 150 8.75 -14.16 6.43
N GLY A 151 9.54 -13.30 7.10
CA GLY A 151 10.98 -13.49 7.18
C GLY A 151 11.39 -14.66 8.06
N LYS A 152 12.52 -15.30 7.73
CA LYS A 152 13.14 -16.33 8.57
C LYS A 152 13.52 -15.76 9.93
N LYS A 153 13.28 -16.52 11.00
CA LYS A 153 13.74 -16.17 12.34
C LYS A 153 15.27 -16.24 12.36
N THR A 154 15.90 -15.30 13.06
CA THR A 154 17.37 -15.21 13.17
C THR A 154 18.00 -16.51 13.70
N ALA A 155 17.25 -17.28 14.50
CA ALA A 155 17.67 -18.59 15.00
C ALA A 155 17.82 -19.67 13.91
N ASP A 156 17.07 -19.59 12.81
CA ASP A 156 17.12 -20.56 11.70
C ASP A 156 18.21 -20.20 10.67
N ALA A 157 18.73 -18.98 10.70
CA ALA A 157 19.80 -18.51 9.81
C ALA A 157 21.20 -18.95 10.26
N VAL A 158 21.37 -19.34 11.53
CA VAL A 158 22.62 -19.85 12.10
C VAL A 158 22.80 -21.35 11.86
N LYS A 159 21.73 -22.05 11.43
CA LYS A 159 21.68 -23.51 11.26
C LYS A 159 21.87 -23.98 9.82
N ASN A 160 22.11 -23.07 8.87
CA ASN A 160 22.45 -23.38 7.46
C ASN A 160 23.80 -22.79 7.10
#